data_AF-A0A1F9Z2D4-F1
#
_entry.id   AF-A0A1F9Z2D4-F1
#
_cell.length_a   1.000
_cell.length_b   1.000
_cell.length_c   1.000
_cell.angle_alpha   90.00
_cell.angle_beta   90.00
_cell.angle_gamma   90.00
#
_symmetry.space_group_name_H-M   'P 1'
#
loop_
_entity.id
_entity.type
_entity.pdbx_description
1 polymer ?
#
loop_
_entity_poly.entity_id
_entity_poly.type
_entity_poly.pdbx_seq_one_letter_code
_entity_poly.pdbx_strand_id
1 'polypeptide(L)'
;MKVRNPLASLGVTMLGALSLTILASVPVLFIPFWELGLFYLALAAFFVGAFAGRSSLLGSLGFAGATVGGFAGVSLFLVLFQPAGWPSGWEYLFGLGLGGLCGLGGMATGKLGLRRVEKMVESMPRVRRCMRCGAKVGITARKCWSCKGYLPPT
;
A
#
# COMPACT_ATOMS: atom_id res chain seq x y z
N MET A 1 12.42 -11.79 10.21
CA MET A 1 11.53 -10.97 9.35
C MET A 1 11.08 -11.84 8.19
N LYS A 2 9.78 -12.12 8.03
CA LYS A 2 9.28 -12.90 6.89
C LYS A 2 9.34 -11.98 5.66
N VAL A 3 10.25 -12.26 4.73
CA VAL A 3 10.41 -11.49 3.49
C VAL A 3 9.04 -11.52 2.78
N ARG A 4 8.29 -10.42 2.85
CA ARG A 4 7.02 -10.32 2.13
C ARG A 4 7.36 -10.18 0.65
N ASN A 5 6.98 -11.17 -0.14
CA ASN A 5 7.14 -11.14 -1.58
C ASN A 5 6.41 -9.89 -2.13
N PRO A 6 7.08 -9.03 -2.92
CA PRO A 6 6.47 -7.82 -3.46
C PRO A 6 5.19 -8.10 -4.26
N LEU A 7 5.14 -9.23 -4.99
CA LEU A 7 3.95 -9.66 -5.72
C LEU A 7 2.78 -10.00 -4.78
N ALA A 8 3.06 -10.64 -3.64
CA ALA A 8 2.03 -10.94 -2.65
C ALA A 8 1.47 -9.66 -2.02
N SER A 9 2.30 -8.64 -1.81
CA SER A 9 1.82 -7.34 -1.31
C SER A 9 0.90 -6.64 -2.30
N LEU A 10 1.19 -6.74 -3.61
CA LEU A 10 0.36 -6.19 -4.68
C LEU A 10 -0.98 -6.93 -4.80
N GLY A 11 -1.00 -8.26 -4.67
CA GLY A 11 -2.25 -9.01 -4.64
C GLY A 11 -3.15 -8.61 -3.46
N VAL A 12 -2.54 -8.38 -2.28
CA VAL A 12 -3.28 -7.93 -1.09
C VAL A 12 -3.79 -6.50 -1.25
N THR A 13 -3.03 -5.58 -1.87
CA THR A 13 -3.54 -4.23 -2.13
C THR A 13 -4.70 -4.24 -3.13
N MET A 14 -4.62 -5.05 -4.19
CA MET A 14 -5.71 -5.18 -5.18
C MET A 14 -6.99 -5.72 -4.55
N LEU A 15 -6.91 -6.84 -3.83
CA LEU A 15 -8.08 -7.45 -3.17
C LEU A 15 -8.65 -6.55 -2.06
N GLY A 16 -7.77 -5.92 -1.29
CA GLY A 16 -8.16 -4.96 -0.26
C GLY A 16 -8.86 -3.74 -0.85
N ALA A 17 -8.31 -3.14 -1.91
CA ALA A 17 -8.93 -2.00 -2.58
C ALA A 17 -10.27 -2.40 -3.20
N LEU A 18 -10.37 -3.54 -3.89
CA LEU A 18 -11.60 -4.03 -4.50
C LEU A 18 -12.73 -4.23 -3.49
N SER A 19 -12.45 -4.96 -2.40
CA SER A 19 -13.45 -5.23 -1.37
C SER A 19 -13.91 -3.96 -0.64
N LEU A 20 -12.96 -3.08 -0.32
CA LEU A 20 -13.26 -1.84 0.37
C LEU A 20 -13.95 -0.80 -0.51
N THR A 21 -13.65 -0.73 -1.81
CA THR A 21 -14.36 0.21 -2.70
C THR A 21 -15.80 -0.21 -2.92
N ILE A 22 -16.10 -1.51 -3.00
CA ILE A 22 -17.49 -1.99 -3.03
C ILE A 22 -18.23 -1.56 -1.76
N LEU A 23 -17.63 -1.81 -0.59
CA LEU A 23 -18.25 -1.50 0.69
C LEU A 23 -18.42 0.01 0.92
N ALA A 24 -17.42 0.79 0.51
CA ALA A 24 -17.46 2.25 0.60
C ALA A 24 -18.42 2.88 -0.44
N SER A 25 -18.86 2.14 -1.46
CA SER A 25 -19.84 2.63 -2.44
C SER A 25 -21.28 2.41 -1.98
N VAL A 26 -21.54 1.58 -0.96
CA VAL A 26 -22.88 1.29 -0.44
C VAL A 26 -23.67 2.55 -0.03
N PRO A 27 -23.07 3.55 0.66
CA PRO A 27 -23.81 4.74 1.07
C PRO A 27 -24.37 5.56 -0.08
N VAL A 28 -23.82 5.42 -1.30
CA VAL A 28 -24.32 6.11 -2.50
C VAL A 28 -25.75 5.71 -2.83
N LEU A 29 -26.18 4.49 -2.47
CA LEU A 29 -27.55 4.03 -2.70
C LEU A 29 -28.61 4.83 -1.94
N PHE A 30 -28.21 5.53 -0.88
CA PHE A 30 -29.11 6.34 -0.04
C PHE A 30 -29.04 7.84 -0.37
N ILE A 31 -28.15 8.25 -1.29
CA ILE A 31 -27.95 9.66 -1.65
C ILE A 31 -28.77 9.96 -2.92
N PRO A 32 -29.82 10.80 -2.85
CA PRO A 32 -30.66 11.09 -4.01
C PRO A 32 -30.01 12.08 -5.00
N PHE A 33 -28.98 12.83 -4.57
CA PHE A 33 -28.30 13.83 -5.39
C PHE A 33 -27.02 13.29 -6.01
N TRP A 34 -26.91 13.42 -7.34
CA TRP A 34 -25.80 12.87 -8.12
C TRP A 34 -24.44 13.49 -7.77
N GLU A 35 -24.40 14.81 -7.62
CA GLU A 35 -23.19 15.58 -7.35
C GLU A 35 -22.59 15.20 -5.99
N LEU A 36 -23.45 15.04 -4.99
CA LEU A 36 -23.04 14.67 -3.63
C LEU A 36 -22.48 13.23 -3.61
N GLY A 37 -23.06 12.33 -4.40
CA GLY A 37 -22.56 10.97 -4.59
C GLY A 37 -21.14 10.95 -5.18
N LEU A 38 -20.86 11.78 -6.20
CA LEU A 38 -19.52 11.90 -6.80
C LEU A 38 -18.48 12.47 -5.83
N PHE A 39 -18.82 13.52 -5.07
CA PHE A 39 -17.94 14.08 -4.04
C PHE A 39 -17.61 13.04 -2.96
N TYR A 40 -18.61 12.30 -2.51
CA TYR A 40 -18.43 11.23 -1.55
C TYR A 40 -17.54 10.11 -2.10
N LEU A 41 -17.82 9.62 -3.31
CA LEU A 41 -17.05 8.55 -3.96
C LEU A 41 -15.59 8.95 -4.18
N ALA A 42 -15.32 10.19 -4.57
CA ALA A 42 -13.96 10.69 -4.75
C ALA A 42 -13.15 10.64 -3.44
N LEU A 43 -13.74 11.11 -2.34
CA LEU A 43 -13.12 11.05 -1.02
C LEU A 43 -12.99 9.61 -0.52
N ALA A 44 -14.05 8.82 -0.63
CA ALA A 44 -14.08 7.43 -0.22
C ALA A 44 -13.03 6.60 -0.97
N ALA A 45 -12.92 6.76 -2.29
CA ALA A 45 -11.91 6.10 -3.11
C ALA A 45 -10.50 6.45 -2.64
N PHE A 46 -10.22 7.73 -2.36
CA PHE A 46 -8.91 8.15 -1.83
C PHE A 46 -8.58 7.49 -0.48
N PHE A 47 -9.52 7.47 0.47
CA PHE A 47 -9.29 6.86 1.79
C PHE A 47 -9.17 5.34 1.73
N VAL A 48 -9.98 4.68 0.89
CA VAL A 48 -9.88 3.24 0.64
C VAL A 48 -8.51 2.90 0.06
N GLY A 49 -8.07 3.66 -0.93
CA GLY A 49 -6.74 3.52 -1.51
C GLY A 49 -5.62 3.74 -0.50
N ALA A 50 -5.75 4.75 0.35
CA ALA A 50 -4.82 5.01 1.45
C ALA A 50 -4.77 3.85 2.44
N PHE A 51 -5.91 3.27 2.81
CA PHE A 51 -5.94 2.15 3.74
C PHE A 51 -5.36 0.87 3.14
N ALA A 52 -5.76 0.53 1.91
CA ALA A 52 -5.26 -0.63 1.18
C ALA A 52 -3.75 -0.53 0.91
N GLY A 53 -3.27 0.66 0.51
CA GLY A 53 -1.86 0.93 0.20
C GLY A 53 -0.89 0.76 1.36
N ARG A 54 -1.36 0.72 2.62
CA ARG A 54 -0.52 0.47 3.80
C ARG A 54 0.16 -0.91 3.78
N SER A 55 -0.37 -1.88 3.04
CA SER A 55 0.25 -3.20 2.90
C SER A 55 1.42 -3.21 1.90
N SER A 56 1.50 -2.20 1.03
CA SER A 56 2.57 -2.05 0.02
C SER A 56 3.80 -1.34 0.59
N LEU A 57 4.97 -1.89 0.31
CA LEU A 57 6.26 -1.31 0.70
C LEU A 57 6.77 -0.27 -0.31
N LEU A 58 6.29 -0.32 -1.56
CA LEU A 58 6.66 0.60 -2.63
C LEU A 58 5.43 1.40 -3.04
N GLY A 59 5.53 2.73 -2.98
CA GLY A 59 4.43 3.63 -3.36
C GLY A 59 3.90 3.39 -4.77
N SER A 60 4.75 2.97 -5.72
CA SER A 60 4.34 2.61 -7.08
C SER A 60 3.51 1.33 -7.15
N LEU A 61 3.84 0.32 -6.34
CA LEU A 61 3.03 -0.91 -6.24
C LEU A 61 1.71 -0.64 -5.51
N GLY A 62 1.73 0.24 -4.50
CA GLY A 62 0.53 0.74 -3.85
C GLY A 62 -0.40 1.47 -4.80
N PHE A 63 0.14 2.34 -5.66
CA PHE A 63 -0.60 3.01 -6.72
C PHE A 63 -1.22 2.00 -7.68
N ALA A 64 -0.41 1.14 -8.32
CA ALA A 64 -0.88 0.21 -9.32
C ALA A 64 -1.92 -0.80 -8.79
N GLY A 65 -1.72 -1.29 -7.56
CA GLY A 65 -2.69 -2.20 -6.94
C GLY A 65 -3.99 -1.52 -6.56
N ALA A 66 -3.92 -0.30 -5.99
CA ALA A 66 -5.10 0.45 -5.59
C ALA A 66 -5.88 1.03 -6.78
N THR A 67 -5.22 1.41 -7.89
CA THR A 67 -5.91 1.83 -9.11
C THR A 67 -6.72 0.71 -9.71
N VAL A 68 -6.11 -0.46 -9.92
CA VAL A 68 -6.77 -1.61 -10.53
C VAL A 68 -7.87 -2.15 -9.62
N GLY A 69 -7.59 -2.34 -8.33
CA GLY A 69 -8.59 -2.81 -7.37
C GLY A 69 -9.73 -1.81 -7.17
N GLY A 70 -9.42 -0.52 -7.12
CA GLY A 70 -10.41 0.55 -6.99
C GLY A 70 -11.32 0.65 -8.22
N PHE A 71 -10.73 0.64 -9.43
CA PHE A 71 -11.48 0.62 -10.69
C PHE A 71 -12.40 -0.59 -10.79
N ALA A 72 -11.87 -1.79 -10.52
CA ALA A 72 -12.63 -3.03 -10.59
C ALA A 72 -13.77 -3.05 -9.57
N GLY A 73 -13.52 -2.63 -8.32
CA GLY A 73 -14.55 -2.62 -7.28
C GLY A 73 -15.66 -1.60 -7.54
N VAL A 74 -15.33 -0.40 -8.01
CA VAL A 74 -16.35 0.60 -8.41
C VAL A 74 -17.15 0.07 -9.61
N SER A 75 -16.48 -0.43 -10.65
CA SER A 75 -17.15 -0.96 -11.84
C SER A 75 -18.07 -2.15 -11.50
N LEU A 76 -17.62 -3.06 -10.63
CA LEU A 76 -18.42 -4.20 -10.18
C LEU A 76 -19.65 -3.74 -9.38
N PHE A 77 -19.50 -2.76 -8.50
CA PHE A 77 -20.61 -2.19 -7.74
C PHE A 77 -21.67 -1.56 -8.66
N LEU A 78 -21.24 -0.83 -9.69
CA LEU A 78 -22.14 -0.20 -10.65
C LEU A 78 -22.95 -1.22 -11.45
N VAL A 79 -22.29 -2.26 -11.97
CA VAL A 79 -22.96 -3.34 -12.70
C VAL A 79 -23.99 -4.07 -11.84
N LEU A 80 -23.69 -4.27 -10.55
CA LEU A 80 -24.56 -5.04 -9.65
C LEU A 80 -25.72 -4.24 -9.06
N PHE A 81 -25.50 -2.96 -8.71
CA PHE A 81 -26.47 -2.20 -7.90
C PHE A 81 -27.08 -0.99 -8.63
N GLN A 82 -26.41 -0.41 -9.63
CA GLN A 82 -26.91 0.76 -10.37
C GLN A 82 -26.60 0.70 -11.88
N PRO A 83 -27.19 -0.26 -12.62
CA PRO A 83 -26.95 -0.42 -14.06
C PRO A 83 -27.45 0.74 -14.93
N ALA A 84 -28.25 1.66 -14.38
CA ALA A 84 -28.79 2.85 -15.08
C ALA A 84 -28.41 4.18 -14.39
N GLY A 85 -27.54 4.14 -13.37
CA GLY A 85 -27.23 5.32 -12.55
C GLY A 85 -26.28 6.31 -13.23
N TRP A 86 -25.59 5.92 -14.30
CA TRP A 86 -24.54 6.72 -14.92
C TRP A 86 -24.91 7.15 -16.34
N PRO A 87 -24.46 8.35 -16.78
CA PRO A 87 -24.61 8.77 -18.17
C PRO A 87 -23.85 7.83 -19.10
N SER A 88 -24.60 7.18 -19.99
CA SER A 88 -24.11 6.18 -20.93
C SER A 88 -22.87 6.66 -21.69
N GLY A 89 -21.79 5.86 -21.68
CA GLY A 89 -20.54 6.12 -22.40
C GLY A 89 -19.39 6.70 -21.57
N TRP A 90 -19.66 7.27 -20.38
CA TRP A 90 -18.64 7.90 -19.53
C TRP A 90 -18.31 7.10 -18.26
N GLU A 91 -19.03 6.02 -18.01
CA GLU A 91 -18.94 5.20 -16.79
C GLU A 91 -17.52 4.69 -16.54
N TYR A 92 -16.87 4.18 -17.59
CA TYR A 92 -15.49 3.71 -17.50
C TYR A 92 -14.49 4.85 -17.30
N LEU A 93 -14.73 6.04 -17.86
CA LEU A 93 -13.85 7.20 -17.65
C LEU A 93 -13.90 7.67 -16.20
N PHE A 94 -15.10 7.77 -15.63
CA PHE A 94 -15.25 8.13 -14.22
C PHE A 94 -14.79 7.03 -13.28
N GLY A 95 -15.05 5.76 -13.60
CA GLY A 95 -14.51 4.62 -12.88
C GLY A 95 -12.98 4.66 -12.86
N LEU A 96 -12.35 5.01 -13.98
CA LEU A 96 -10.90 5.12 -14.11
C LEU A 96 -10.38 6.35 -13.35
N GLY A 97 -11.11 7.46 -13.33
CA GLY A 97 -10.84 8.62 -12.49
C GLY A 97 -10.89 8.29 -10.98
N LEU A 98 -11.93 7.60 -10.53
CA LEU A 98 -12.08 7.12 -9.16
C LEU A 98 -11.01 6.07 -8.79
N GLY A 99 -10.70 5.17 -9.72
CA GLY A 99 -9.56 4.26 -9.61
C GLY A 99 -8.25 5.02 -9.47
N GLY A 100 -8.03 6.08 -10.25
CA GLY A 100 -6.89 6.99 -10.14
C GLY A 100 -6.78 7.64 -8.77
N LEU A 101 -7.89 8.15 -8.23
CA LEU A 101 -7.95 8.73 -6.87
C LEU A 101 -7.62 7.71 -5.79
N CYS A 102 -8.13 6.48 -5.93
CA CYS A 102 -7.76 5.34 -5.08
C CYS A 102 -6.25 5.04 -5.19
N GLY A 103 -5.70 5.05 -6.41
CA GLY A 103 -4.28 4.97 -6.68
C GLY A 103 -3.45 6.01 -5.94
N LEU A 104 -3.86 7.28 -6.00
CA LEU A 104 -3.18 8.39 -5.31
C LEU A 104 -3.17 8.20 -3.79
N GLY A 105 -4.28 7.72 -3.21
CA GLY A 105 -4.34 7.32 -1.81
C GLY A 105 -3.33 6.21 -1.49
N GLY A 106 -3.26 5.18 -2.33
CA GLY A 106 -2.32 4.07 -2.19
C GLY A 106 -0.84 4.50 -2.32
N MET A 107 -0.56 5.44 -3.22
CA MET A 107 0.77 6.02 -3.40
C MET A 107 1.21 6.83 -2.18
N ALA A 108 0.31 7.65 -1.62
CA ALA A 108 0.59 8.48 -0.46
C ALA A 108 1.00 7.63 0.75
N THR A 109 0.30 6.52 0.99
CA THR A 109 0.59 5.63 2.11
C THR A 109 1.75 4.67 1.86
N GLY A 110 1.96 4.22 0.63
CA GLY A 110 3.14 3.43 0.27
C GLY A 110 4.45 4.21 0.42
N LYS A 111 4.47 5.53 0.14
CA LYS A 111 5.63 6.40 0.44
C LYS A 111 5.93 6.51 1.94
N LEU A 112 4.90 6.51 2.79
CA LEU A 112 5.06 6.48 4.24
C LEU A 112 5.60 5.12 4.74
N GLY A 113 5.33 4.03 4.01
CA GLY A 113 5.88 2.70 4.28
C GLY A 113 7.40 2.65 4.15
N LEU A 114 7.97 3.20 3.06
CA LEU A 114 9.42 3.28 2.85
C LEU A 114 10.13 4.01 3.99
N ARG A 115 9.60 5.16 4.40
CA ARG A 115 10.16 5.94 5.52
C ARG A 115 10.18 5.16 6.84
N ARG A 116 9.21 4.26 7.08
CA ARG A 116 9.23 3.39 8.27
C ARG A 116 10.32 2.33 8.17
N VAL A 117 10.50 1.73 7.00
CA VAL A 117 11.56 0.75 6.76
C VAL A 117 12.93 1.40 6.91
N GLU A 118 13.14 2.58 6.33
CA GLU A 118 14.38 3.35 6.49
C GLU A 118 14.70 3.62 7.96
N LYS A 119 13.72 4.09 8.75
CA LYS A 119 13.91 4.29 10.19
C LYS A 119 14.23 2.99 10.95
N MET A 120 13.62 1.87 10.56
CA MET A 120 13.94 0.57 11.16
C MET A 120 15.34 0.09 10.80
N VAL A 121 15.76 0.28 9.54
CA VAL A 121 17.13 -0.02 9.08
C VAL A 121 18.16 0.86 9.77
N GLU A 122 17.83 2.13 10.02
CA GLU A 122 18.69 3.06 10.74
C GLU A 122 18.88 2.66 12.21
N SER A 123 17.83 2.15 12.86
CA SER A 123 17.88 1.63 14.23
C SER A 123 18.58 0.26 14.35
N MET A 124 18.90 -0.40 13.23
CA MET A 124 19.55 -1.70 13.24
C MET A 124 21.01 -1.56 13.69
N PRO A 125 21.50 -2.40 14.62
CA PRO A 125 22.85 -2.26 15.13
C PRO A 125 23.87 -2.52 14.02
N ARG A 126 24.45 -1.46 13.45
CA ARG A 126 25.46 -1.54 12.36
C ARG A 126 26.79 -2.20 12.80
N VAL A 127 26.96 -2.38 14.11
CA VAL A 127 28.21 -2.77 14.74
C VAL A 127 27.91 -3.74 15.87
N ARG A 128 28.64 -4.86 15.92
CA ARG A 128 28.65 -5.79 17.05
C ARG A 128 29.91 -5.61 17.87
N ARG A 129 29.92 -6.06 19.13
CA ARG A 129 31.14 -6.07 19.94
C ARG A 129 31.81 -7.43 19.83
N CYS A 130 33.14 -7.44 19.81
CA CYS A 130 33.89 -8.68 19.91
C CYS A 130 33.66 -9.32 21.28
N MET A 131 33.27 -10.59 21.32
CA MET A 131 33.03 -11.33 22.57
C MET A 131 34.31 -11.52 23.42
N ARG A 132 35.50 -11.37 22.81
CA ARG A 132 36.80 -11.52 23.51
C ARG A 132 37.33 -10.21 24.08
N CYS A 133 37.32 -9.12 23.31
CA CYS A 133 37.97 -7.85 23.71
C CYS A 133 37.03 -6.65 23.78
N GLY A 134 35.73 -6.81 23.51
CA GLY A 134 34.74 -5.72 23.54
C GLY A 134 34.86 -4.69 22.41
N ALA A 135 35.87 -4.79 21.53
CA ALA A 135 36.05 -3.86 20.42
C ALA A 135 34.85 -3.86 19.48
N LYS A 136 34.47 -2.66 19.01
CA LYS A 136 33.44 -2.46 17.98
C LYS A 136 33.93 -3.02 16.64
N VAL A 137 33.19 -3.98 16.08
CA VAL A 137 33.46 -4.66 14.80
C VAL A 137 32.20 -4.70 13.93
N GLY A 138 32.37 -4.71 12.61
CA GLY A 138 31.25 -4.88 11.69
C GLY A 138 30.51 -6.20 11.89
N ILE A 139 29.20 -6.23 11.59
CA ILE A 139 28.37 -7.43 11.73
C ILE A 139 28.92 -8.58 10.87
N THR A 140 29.40 -8.26 9.68
CA THR A 140 29.96 -9.22 8.70
C THR A 140 31.45 -9.52 8.92
N ALA A 141 32.11 -8.89 9.91
CA ALA A 141 33.54 -9.09 10.15
C ALA A 141 33.81 -10.50 10.69
N ARG A 142 34.68 -11.25 10.01
CA ARG A 142 35.12 -12.61 10.43
C ARG A 142 36.34 -12.61 11.35
N LYS A 143 37.07 -11.50 11.43
CA LYS A 143 38.22 -11.31 12.31
C LYS A 143 38.12 -9.97 13.03
N CYS A 144 38.44 -9.95 14.32
CA CYS A 144 38.50 -8.71 15.07
C CYS A 144 39.72 -7.89 14.66
N TRP A 145 39.56 -6.59 14.42
CA TRP A 145 40.69 -5.74 14.03
C TRP A 145 41.69 -5.53 15.18
N SER A 146 41.19 -5.51 16.43
CA SER A 146 41.96 -5.31 17.66
C SER A 146 42.64 -6.60 18.15
N CYS A 147 41.88 -7.63 18.54
CA CYS A 147 42.46 -8.86 19.11
C CYS A 147 42.82 -9.94 18.10
N LYS A 148 42.59 -9.70 16.79
CA LYS A 148 42.76 -10.66 15.68
C LYS A 148 42.00 -12.00 15.83
N GLY A 149 41.18 -12.14 16.87
CA GLY A 149 40.37 -13.32 17.14
C GLY A 149 39.31 -13.56 16.06
N TYR A 150 39.04 -14.84 15.80
CA TYR A 150 37.95 -15.27 14.93
C TYR A 150 36.59 -14.88 15.54
N LEU A 151 35.69 -14.37 14.70
CA LEU A 151 34.32 -14.07 15.07
C LEU A 151 33.37 -15.00 14.31
N PRO A 152 32.48 -15.75 14.99
CA PRO A 152 31.51 -16.59 14.30
C PRO A 152 30.52 -15.73 13.48
N PRO A 153 30.00 -16.26 12.34
CA PRO A 153 28.90 -15.63 11.62
C PRO A 153 27.65 -15.64 12.51
N THR A 154 27.00 -14.47 12.60
CA THR A 154 25.69 -14.28 13.25
C THR A 154 24.59 -14.21 12.21
#